data_AF-A0A3D1N070-F1
#
_entry.id   AF-A0A3D1N070-F1
#
_cell.length_a   1.000
_cell.length_b   1.000
_cell.length_c   1.000
_cell.angle_alpha   90.00
_cell.angle_beta   90.00
_cell.angle_gamma   90.00
#
_symmetry.space_group_name_H-M   'P 1'
#
loop_
_entity.id
_entity.type
_entity.pdbx_description
1 polymer ?
#
loop_
_entity_poly.entity_id
_entity_poly.type
_entity_poly.pdbx_seq_one_letter_code
_entity_poly.pdbx_strand_id
1 'polypeptide(L)'
;MADKATWLSYEFNSYAPSSNWNDVAGVYIFCGVNAQNQWVPLYVGQAESFRDRFSSHEKWAPAVQHGARHVHVRVVPQAALRDVVERELIRAYQPPLNTQLK
;
A
#
# COMPACT_ATOMS: atom_id res chain seq x y z
N MET A 1 -7.56 15.51 -7.72
CA MET A 1 -6.58 15.64 -6.62
C MET A 1 -6.49 14.30 -5.93
N ALA A 2 -5.32 13.87 -5.47
CA ALA A 2 -5.20 12.65 -4.66
C ALA A 2 -5.64 12.97 -3.24
N ASP A 3 -6.53 12.16 -2.66
CA ASP A 3 -6.91 12.28 -1.25
C ASP A 3 -5.78 11.73 -0.37
N LYS A 4 -5.69 12.19 0.89
CA LYS A 4 -4.65 11.71 1.81
C LYS A 4 -5.22 10.74 2.83
N ALA A 5 -4.44 9.73 3.19
CA ALA A 5 -4.76 8.76 4.23
C ALA A 5 -3.57 8.59 5.19
N THR A 6 -3.86 8.41 6.47
CA THR A 6 -2.84 8.21 7.50
C THR A 6 -2.88 6.78 8.02
N TRP A 7 -1.72 6.11 8.01
CA TRP A 7 -1.50 4.79 8.59
C TRP A 7 -0.40 4.90 9.65
N LEU A 8 -0.71 4.57 10.90
CA LEU A 8 0.11 4.95 12.06
C LEU A 8 0.39 6.46 12.05
N SER A 9 1.65 6.88 11.96
CA SER A 9 2.09 8.27 11.82
C SER A 9 2.49 8.65 10.38
N TYR A 10 2.32 7.73 9.43
CA TYR A 10 2.72 7.92 8.04
C TYR A 10 1.55 8.38 7.18
N GLU A 11 1.74 9.53 6.53
CA GLU A 11 0.82 10.02 5.50
C GLU A 11 1.10 9.37 4.14
N PHE A 12 0.03 8.99 3.45
CA PHE A 12 0.00 8.40 2.12
C PHE A 12 -0.94 9.18 1.20
N ASN A 13 -0.61 9.23 -0.08
CA ASN A 13 -1.52 9.70 -1.12
C ASN A 13 -2.37 8.52 -1.60
N SER A 14 -3.68 8.74 -1.74
CA SER A 14 -4.65 7.77 -2.19
C SER A 14 -4.93 7.92 -3.69
N TYR A 15 -4.84 6.80 -4.39
CA TYR A 15 -5.03 6.71 -5.82
C TYR A 15 -6.00 5.58 -6.17
N ALA A 16 -6.68 5.74 -7.29
CA ALA A 16 -7.33 4.62 -7.96
C ALA A 16 -6.26 3.64 -8.48
N PRO A 17 -6.54 2.32 -8.52
CA PRO A 17 -5.57 1.33 -8.98
C PRO A 17 -5.16 1.52 -10.44
N SER A 18 -6.01 2.11 -11.28
CA SER A 18 -5.75 2.42 -12.68
C SER A 18 -5.03 3.77 -12.90
N SER A 19 -4.39 4.33 -11.88
CA SER A 19 -3.66 5.59 -11.99
C SER A 19 -2.38 5.43 -12.81
N ASN A 20 -1.90 6.53 -13.40
CA ASN A 20 -0.58 6.55 -14.03
C ASN A 20 0.50 6.60 -12.95
N TRP A 21 1.34 5.57 -12.90
CA TRP A 21 2.39 5.41 -11.89
C TRP A 21 3.72 6.01 -12.35
N ASN A 22 4.30 6.84 -11.49
CA ASN A 22 5.62 7.44 -11.72
C ASN A 22 6.73 6.44 -11.36
N ASP A 23 7.88 6.63 -11.98
CA ASP A 23 9.09 5.87 -11.71
C ASP A 23 9.79 6.40 -10.44
N VAL A 24 9.22 6.06 -9.29
CA VAL A 24 9.70 6.49 -7.97
C VAL A 24 9.60 5.34 -6.96
N ALA A 25 10.55 5.31 -6.03
CA ALA A 25 10.59 4.32 -4.96
C ALA A 25 9.68 4.70 -3.78
N GLY A 26 9.11 3.70 -3.11
CA GLY A 26 8.31 3.94 -1.92
C GLY A 26 7.59 2.73 -1.36
N VAL A 27 6.68 3.00 -0.42
CA VAL A 27 5.81 2.01 0.23
C VAL A 27 4.39 2.19 -0.27
N TYR A 28 3.66 1.10 -0.42
CA TYR A 28 2.27 1.11 -0.84
C TYR A 28 1.40 0.15 -0.04
N ILE A 29 0.11 0.44 -0.02
CA ILE A 29 -0.92 -0.32 0.67
C ILE A 29 -2.08 -0.52 -0.30
N PHE A 30 -2.45 -1.77 -0.54
CA PHE A 30 -3.75 -2.09 -1.14
C PHE A 30 -4.79 -2.12 -0.04
N CYS A 31 -5.84 -1.30 -0.18
CA CYS A 31 -6.83 -1.12 0.86
C CYS A 31 -8.25 -1.00 0.32
N GLY A 32 -9.19 -1.35 1.19
CA GLY A 32 -10.63 -1.11 1.03
C GLY A 32 -11.16 -0.27 2.19
N VAL A 33 -12.48 -0.08 2.21
CA VAL A 33 -13.20 0.54 3.34
C VAL A 33 -14.16 -0.48 3.95
N ASN A 34 -14.23 -0.54 5.28
CA ASN A 34 -15.21 -1.37 5.97
C ASN A 34 -16.59 -0.69 6.06
N ALA A 35 -17.57 -1.37 6.67
CA ALA A 35 -18.93 -0.85 6.85
C ALA A 35 -18.99 0.42 7.71
N GLN A 36 -17.98 0.68 8.54
CA GLN A 36 -17.82 1.88 9.37
C GLN A 36 -17.06 3.00 8.64
N ASN A 37 -16.82 2.86 7.33
CA ASN A 37 -16.08 3.80 6.49
C ASN A 37 -14.62 4.02 6.95
N GLN A 38 -14.01 3.01 7.54
CA GLN A 38 -12.61 3.01 7.96
C GLN A 38 -11.75 2.23 6.96
N TRP A 39 -10.53 2.71 6.74
CA TRP A 39 -9.57 2.04 5.87
C TRP A 39 -9.14 0.68 6.44
N VAL A 40 -9.16 -0.34 5.59
CA VAL A 40 -8.68 -1.70 5.91
C VAL A 40 -7.52 -2.06 5.00
N PRO A 41 -6.32 -2.35 5.53
CA PRO A 41 -5.18 -2.73 4.72
C PRO A 41 -5.28 -4.22 4.39
N LEU A 42 -5.09 -4.55 3.12
CA LEU A 42 -5.19 -5.92 2.61
C LEU A 42 -3.83 -6.48 2.24
N TYR A 43 -2.93 -5.60 1.79
CA TYR A 43 -1.53 -5.88 1.52
C TYR A 43 -0.69 -4.62 1.70
N VAL A 44 0.50 -4.74 2.27
CA VAL A 44 1.53 -3.71 2.35
C VAL A 44 2.77 -4.22 1.63
N GLY A 45 3.40 -3.38 0.82
CA GLY A 45 4.67 -3.70 0.19
C GLY A 45 5.49 -2.46 -0.10
N GLN A 46 6.69 -2.67 -0.63
CA GLN A 46 7.57 -1.60 -1.10
C GLN A 46 8.06 -1.84 -2.53
N ALA A 47 8.54 -0.80 -3.18
CA ALA A 47 9.05 -0.83 -4.54
C ALA A 47 10.24 0.12 -4.72
N GLU A 48 11.15 -0.23 -5.62
CA GLU A 48 12.14 0.69 -6.17
C GLU A 48 11.56 1.57 -7.28
N SER A 49 10.52 1.07 -7.97
CA SER A 49 9.73 1.82 -8.96
C SER A 49 8.26 1.45 -8.85
N PHE A 50 7.39 2.43 -8.55
CA PHE A 50 5.95 2.22 -8.61
C PHE A 50 5.45 1.92 -10.03
N ARG A 51 6.06 2.52 -11.06
CA ARG A 51 5.72 2.23 -12.45
C ARG A 51 5.88 0.73 -12.75
N ASP A 52 7.05 0.18 -12.43
CA ASP A 52 7.32 -1.23 -12.71
C ASP A 52 6.49 -2.13 -11.82
N ARG A 53 6.41 -1.82 -10.51
CA ARG A 53 5.71 -2.64 -9.53
C ARG A 53 4.21 -2.77 -9.82
N PHE A 54 3.55 -1.71 -10.30
CA PHE A 54 2.11 -1.73 -10.56
C PHE A 54 1.73 -2.13 -11.99
N SER A 55 2.70 -2.29 -12.90
CA SER A 55 2.45 -2.76 -14.26
C SER A 55 1.85 -4.18 -14.30
N SER A 56 2.27 -5.06 -13.38
CA SER A 56 1.74 -6.42 -13.23
C SER A 56 1.93 -6.91 -11.78
N HIS A 57 1.08 -6.43 -10.87
CA HIS A 57 1.20 -6.76 -9.45
C HIS A 57 0.40 -8.02 -9.08
N GLU A 58 1.09 -9.08 -8.66
CA GLU A 58 0.55 -10.40 -8.34
C GLU A 58 -0.47 -10.41 -7.18
N LYS A 59 -0.26 -9.56 -6.17
CA LYS A 59 -1.20 -9.41 -5.04
C LYS A 59 -2.42 -8.54 -5.33
N TRP A 60 -2.50 -7.85 -6.49
CA TRP A 60 -3.63 -6.95 -6.76
C TRP A 60 -4.94 -7.72 -6.92
N ALA A 61 -4.99 -8.75 -7.76
CA ALA A 61 -6.20 -9.53 -7.97
C ALA A 61 -6.73 -10.18 -6.67
N PRO A 62 -5.89 -10.85 -5.84
CA PRO A 62 -6.32 -11.29 -4.51
C PRO A 62 -6.79 -10.13 -3.62
N ALA A 63 -6.10 -8.99 -3.60
CA ALA A 63 -6.50 -7.85 -2.79
C ALA A 63 -7.90 -7.35 -3.18
N VAL A 64 -8.22 -7.28 -4.48
CA VAL A 64 -9.56 -6.93 -4.96
C VAL A 64 -10.62 -7.92 -4.48
N GLN A 65 -10.33 -9.22 -4.47
CA GLN A 65 -11.23 -10.24 -3.91
C GLN A 65 -11.49 -10.03 -2.41
N HIS A 66 -10.52 -9.49 -1.68
CA HIS A 66 -10.66 -9.09 -0.29
C HIS A 66 -11.25 -7.68 -0.08
N GLY A 67 -11.67 -6.99 -1.15
CA GLY A 67 -12.33 -5.69 -1.09
C GLY A 67 -11.44 -4.49 -1.37
N ALA A 68 -10.22 -4.68 -1.90
CA ALA A 68 -9.36 -3.56 -2.27
C ALA A 68 -9.99 -2.73 -3.39
N ARG A 69 -10.00 -1.42 -3.19
CA ARG A 69 -10.47 -0.43 -4.17
C ARG A 69 -9.51 0.75 -4.34
N HIS A 70 -8.58 0.91 -3.41
CA HIS A 70 -7.63 2.01 -3.38
C HIS A 70 -6.20 1.51 -3.23
N VAL A 71 -5.28 2.31 -3.74
CA VAL A 71 -3.84 2.14 -3.52
C VAL A 71 -3.35 3.39 -2.81
N HIS A 72 -2.86 3.22 -1.59
CA HIS A 72 -2.24 4.28 -0.82
C HIS A 72 -0.73 4.19 -1.02
N VAL A 73 -0.07 5.27 -1.44
CA VAL A 73 1.38 5.29 -1.69
C VAL A 73 2.08 6.41 -0.93
N ARG A 74 3.30 6.11 -0.48
CA ARG A 74 4.23 7.07 0.13
C ARG A 74 5.57 6.95 -0.55
N VAL A 75 6.04 8.04 -1.15
CA VAL A 75 7.37 8.10 -1.76
C VAL A 75 8.42 8.07 -0.66
N VAL A 76 9.33 7.10 -0.73
CA VAL A 76 10.41 6.88 0.24
C VAL A 76 11.64 6.43 -0.53
N PRO A 77 12.55 7.35 -0.91
CA PRO A 77 13.70 7.03 -1.75
C PRO A 77 14.71 6.08 -1.10
N GLN A 78 14.89 6.19 0.22
CA GLN A 78 15.87 5.40 0.97
C GLN A 78 15.33 3.99 1.29
N ALA A 79 16.04 2.95 0.85
CA ALA A 79 15.64 1.55 1.06
C ALA A 79 15.49 1.18 2.55
N ALA A 80 16.47 1.54 3.39
CA ALA A 80 16.41 1.26 4.82
C ALA A 80 15.18 1.87 5.50
N LEU A 81 14.73 3.04 5.05
CA LEU A 81 13.52 3.67 5.57
C LEU A 81 12.25 2.97 5.07
N ARG A 82 12.23 2.48 3.82
CA ARG A 82 11.13 1.64 3.32
C ARG A 82 10.99 0.36 4.14
N ASP A 83 12.10 -0.29 4.45
CA ASP A 83 12.12 -1.51 5.29
C ASP A 83 11.57 -1.25 6.70
N VAL A 84 11.84 -0.08 7.29
CA VAL A 84 11.27 0.30 8.59
C VAL A 84 9.76 0.49 8.46
N VAL A 85 9.31 1.32 7.52
CA VAL A 85 7.89 1.66 7.33
C VAL A 85 7.07 0.40 7.01
N GLU A 86 7.53 -0.43 6.08
CA GLU A 86 6.83 -1.66 5.69
C GLU A 86 6.66 -2.62 6.89
N ARG A 87 7.74 -2.86 7.64
CA ARG A 87 7.72 -3.76 8.80
C ARG A 87 6.79 -3.28 9.90
N GLU A 88 6.79 -1.97 10.19
CA GLU A 88 5.90 -1.39 11.20
C GLU A 88 4.43 -1.54 10.80
N LEU A 89 4.09 -1.23 9.55
CA LEU A 89 2.73 -1.36 9.04
C LEU A 89 2.24 -2.80 9.04
N ILE A 90 3.07 -3.75 8.59
CA ILE A 90 2.70 -5.17 8.60
C ILE A 90 2.50 -5.68 10.03
N ARG A 91 3.41 -5.33 10.94
CA ARG A 91 3.31 -5.75 12.36
C ARG A 91 2.05 -5.20 13.02
N ALA A 92 1.75 -3.93 12.79
CA ALA A 92 0.63 -3.25 13.44
C ALA A 92 -0.74 -3.71 12.91
N TYR A 93 -0.86 -3.94 11.60
CA TYR A 93 -2.16 -4.19 10.97
C TYR A 93 -2.39 -5.64 10.53
N GLN A 94 -1.35 -6.46 10.48
CA GLN A 94 -1.40 -7.87 10.05
C GLN A 94 -2.26 -8.09 8.79
N PRO A 95 -1.97 -7.42 7.64
CA PRO A 95 -2.80 -7.52 6.46
C PRO A 95 -2.88 -8.98 5.97
N PRO A 96 -4.06 -9.48 5.55
CA PRO A 96 -4.28 -10.89 5.25
C PRO A 96 -3.34 -11.46 4.18
N LEU A 97 -2.95 -10.64 3.19
CA LEU A 97 -2.10 -11.07 2.07
C LEU A 97 -0.60 -10.93 2.33
N ASN A 98 -0.20 -10.30 3.44
CA ASN A 98 1.17 -10.37 3.93
C ASN A 98 1.32 -11.66 4.72
N THR A 99 2.27 -12.51 4.35
CA THR A 99 2.60 -13.76 5.07
C THR A 99 3.86 -13.62 5.93
N GLN A 100 4.65 -12.57 5.71
CA GLN A 100 5.82 -12.23 6.51
C GLN A 100 5.42 -11.55 7.82
N LEU A 101 6.26 -11.69 8.86
CA LEU A 101 6.14 -10.96 10.14
C LEU A 101 4.81 -11.16 10.89
N LYS A 102 4.19 -12.34 10.68
CA LYS A 102 3.09 -12.85 11.50
C LYS A 102 3.62 -13.42 12.82
#